data_AF-A0A660Z200-F1
#
_entry.id   AF-A0A660Z200-F1
#
_cell.length_a   1.000
_cell.length_b   1.000
_cell.length_c   1.000
_cell.angle_alpha   90.00
_cell.angle_beta   90.00
_cell.angle_gamma   90.00
#
_symmetry.space_group_name_H-M   'P 1'
#
loop_
_entity.id
_entity.type
_entity.pdbx_description
1 polymer ?
#
loop_
_entity_poly.entity_id
_entity_poly.type
_entity_poly.pdbx_seq_one_letter_code
_entity_poly.pdbx_strand_id
1 'polypeptide(L)'
;MKYKLYYILYITVFYFSFTCLGIAQSPGDLDKTFSNGGKVNLGIVGFYDVAQEVALQKDGKIVVAGYGQESKVSFKGLSMARYLQNGEMDYDFGNLGVIHKLKMNLEGEVNSVVIQKDDKIIVVGYSISPTTNNEEITLVRFTENGKVDKSFGNKGLIVTEISSEKEVGESIAIQPDGKIVVVGTTQHNPSFDIVLVRYDEYGNLDPYFGIGGIVITDINSGLDIGKSIVIQSDGKLIVSGFTYVGNKFFMTLLRYDSNGNLDPTFGESGIVITDINGRRGRMDLALQNDGK
;
A
#
# COMPACT_ATOMS: atom_id res chain seq x y z
N MET A 1 -45.26 -23.05 -65.56
CA MET A 1 -45.02 -24.14 -64.58
C MET A 1 -43.52 -24.20 -64.31
N LYS A 2 -43.15 -24.23 -63.03
CA LYS A 2 -41.80 -24.00 -62.50
C LYS A 2 -40.88 -25.20 -62.75
N TYR A 3 -39.68 -24.94 -63.29
CA TYR A 3 -38.54 -25.86 -63.24
C TYR A 3 -37.85 -25.74 -61.88
N LYS A 4 -37.66 -26.86 -61.16
CA LYS A 4 -36.79 -26.95 -59.98
C LYS A 4 -35.38 -27.29 -60.46
N LEU A 5 -34.46 -26.34 -60.37
CA LEU A 5 -33.02 -26.62 -60.37
C LEU A 5 -32.57 -26.87 -58.93
N TYR A 6 -31.91 -28.01 -58.68
CA TYR A 6 -31.23 -28.29 -57.42
C TYR A 6 -29.83 -27.68 -57.49
N TYR A 7 -29.55 -26.68 -56.65
CA TYR A 7 -28.19 -26.21 -56.40
C TYR A 7 -27.60 -27.00 -55.23
N ILE A 8 -26.54 -27.76 -55.51
CA ILE A 8 -25.68 -28.38 -54.51
C ILE A 8 -24.85 -27.25 -53.88
N LEU A 9 -25.10 -26.96 -52.61
CA LEU A 9 -24.33 -26.01 -51.83
C LEU A 9 -23.01 -26.68 -51.41
N TYR A 10 -21.89 -26.27 -52.00
CA TYR A 10 -20.57 -26.55 -51.45
C TYR A 10 -20.36 -25.63 -50.24
N ILE A 11 -20.46 -26.18 -49.02
CA ILE A 11 -19.97 -25.50 -47.82
C ILE A 11 -18.46 -25.76 -47.77
N THR A 12 -17.67 -24.77 -48.18
CA THR A 12 -16.25 -24.73 -47.85
C THR A 12 -16.14 -24.34 -46.37
N VAL A 13 -15.88 -25.33 -45.51
CA VAL A 13 -15.50 -25.07 -44.11
C VAL A 13 -14.08 -24.52 -44.13
N PHE A 14 -13.91 -23.22 -43.90
CA PHE A 14 -12.60 -22.67 -43.54
C PHE A 14 -12.29 -23.09 -42.10
N TYR A 15 -11.47 -24.11 -41.95
CA TYR A 15 -10.75 -24.38 -40.71
C TYR A 15 -9.71 -23.25 -40.53
N PHE A 16 -9.98 -22.28 -39.67
CA PHE A 16 -8.91 -21.51 -39.05
C PHE A 16 -8.35 -22.35 -37.91
N SER A 17 -7.33 -23.15 -38.19
CA SER A 17 -6.48 -23.68 -37.12
C SER A 17 -5.63 -22.52 -36.59
N PHE A 18 -6.08 -21.88 -35.52
CA PHE A 18 -5.16 -21.16 -34.65
C PHE A 18 -4.30 -22.22 -33.97
N THR A 19 -3.12 -22.52 -34.53
CA THR A 19 -2.06 -23.14 -33.73
C THR A 19 -1.59 -22.07 -32.76
N CYS A 20 -2.25 -21.98 -31.61
CA CYS A 20 -1.63 -21.35 -30.45
C CYS A 20 -0.49 -22.28 -30.03
N LEU A 21 0.69 -22.10 -30.64
CA LEU A 21 1.96 -22.60 -30.13
C LEU A 21 2.40 -21.70 -28.97
N GLY A 22 1.50 -21.49 -28.01
CA GLY A 22 1.85 -20.99 -26.69
C GLY A 22 2.04 -22.22 -25.82
N ILE A 23 3.28 -22.50 -25.41
CA ILE A 23 3.52 -23.39 -24.28
C ILE A 23 2.68 -22.82 -23.14
N ALA A 24 1.69 -23.58 -22.65
CA ALA A 24 0.91 -23.17 -21.49
C ALA A 24 1.88 -22.88 -20.34
N GLN A 25 1.81 -21.67 -19.78
CA GLN A 25 2.61 -21.30 -18.62
C GLN A 25 2.26 -22.23 -17.46
N SER A 26 3.27 -22.76 -16.80
CA SER A 26 3.10 -23.52 -15.56
C SER A 26 2.84 -22.55 -14.40
N PRO A 27 2.18 -22.99 -13.32
CA PRO A 27 2.07 -22.18 -12.11
C PRO A 27 3.46 -21.70 -11.65
N GLY A 28 3.62 -20.38 -11.50
CA GLY A 28 4.90 -19.75 -11.15
C GLY A 28 5.72 -19.23 -12.34
N ASP A 29 5.34 -19.55 -13.58
CA ASP A 29 5.93 -18.91 -14.76
C ASP A 29 5.47 -17.45 -14.86
N LEU A 30 6.34 -16.60 -15.40
CA LEU A 30 5.98 -15.22 -15.69
C LEU A 30 4.98 -15.15 -16.84
N ASP A 31 3.99 -14.26 -16.70
CA ASP A 31 3.07 -13.95 -17.79
C ASP A 31 3.77 -13.19 -18.90
N LYS A 32 4.18 -13.90 -19.96
CA LYS A 32 4.90 -13.30 -21.09
C LYS A 32 4.07 -12.27 -21.88
N THR A 33 2.75 -12.21 -21.69
CA THR A 33 1.89 -11.18 -22.30
C THR A 33 1.90 -9.87 -21.52
N PHE A 34 2.44 -9.88 -20.31
CA PHE A 34 2.62 -8.70 -19.48
C PHE A 34 3.94 -7.98 -19.84
N SER A 35 3.83 -6.84 -20.50
CA SER A 35 4.94 -5.98 -20.90
C SER A 35 6.07 -6.76 -21.61
N ASN A 36 7.34 -6.50 -21.27
CA ASN A 36 8.49 -7.15 -21.86
C ASN A 36 8.78 -8.52 -21.22
N GLY A 37 7.95 -9.52 -21.55
CA GLY A 37 8.17 -10.92 -21.15
C GLY A 37 7.85 -11.20 -19.69
N GLY A 38 6.81 -10.56 -19.15
CA GLY A 38 6.34 -10.71 -17.78
C GLY A 38 7.01 -9.79 -16.77
N LYS A 39 7.73 -8.77 -17.25
CA LYS A 39 8.42 -7.80 -16.41
C LYS A 39 8.27 -6.40 -16.97
N VAL A 40 8.14 -5.47 -16.04
CA VAL A 40 8.31 -4.06 -16.28
C VAL A 40 9.59 -3.62 -15.60
N ASN A 41 10.42 -2.85 -16.31
CA ASN A 41 11.56 -2.18 -15.74
C ASN A 41 11.44 -0.71 -16.10
N LEU A 42 11.16 0.13 -15.11
CA LEU A 42 11.04 1.57 -15.27
C LEU A 42 12.08 2.21 -14.35
N GLY A 43 12.90 3.09 -14.91
CA GLY A 43 13.64 4.07 -14.13
C GLY A 43 12.87 5.38 -14.13
N ILE A 44 12.24 5.72 -13.01
CA ILE A 44 11.48 6.97 -12.85
C ILE A 44 12.44 8.17 -12.83
N VAL A 45 13.64 8.00 -12.27
CA VAL A 45 14.67 9.04 -12.15
C VAL A 45 16.09 8.53 -12.39
N GLY A 46 16.99 9.46 -12.71
CA GLY A 46 18.34 9.15 -13.20
C GLY A 46 19.37 8.62 -12.19
N PHE A 47 19.07 8.55 -10.88
CA PHE A 47 20.02 8.00 -9.90
C PHE A 47 19.53 6.68 -9.28
N TYR A 48 18.45 6.67 -8.51
CA TYR A 48 17.73 5.43 -8.21
C TYR A 48 16.29 5.69 -7.80
N ASP A 49 15.47 4.65 -7.93
CA ASP A 49 14.08 4.57 -7.52
C ASP A 49 13.79 3.23 -6.85
N VAL A 50 12.83 3.25 -5.92
CA VAL A 50 12.40 2.08 -5.16
C VAL A 50 10.89 1.99 -5.25
N ALA A 51 10.41 0.87 -5.79
CA ALA A 51 9.01 0.46 -5.68
C ALA A 51 8.81 -0.23 -4.34
N GLN A 52 7.84 0.24 -3.56
CA GLN A 52 7.59 -0.23 -2.20
C GLN A 52 6.31 -1.03 -2.11
N GLU A 53 5.26 -0.59 -2.81
CA GLU A 53 3.94 -1.20 -2.75
C GLU A 53 3.21 -1.09 -4.09
N VAL A 54 2.28 -2.01 -4.34
CA VAL A 54 1.45 -2.03 -5.55
C VAL A 54 -0.02 -2.14 -5.18
N ALA A 55 -0.88 -1.44 -5.93
CA ALA A 55 -2.33 -1.56 -5.76
C ALA A 55 -3.05 -1.55 -7.11
N LEU A 56 -4.20 -2.21 -7.16
CA LEU A 56 -5.05 -2.30 -8.35
C LEU A 56 -6.21 -1.31 -8.25
N GLN A 57 -6.38 -0.50 -9.29
CA GLN A 57 -7.62 0.24 -9.50
C GLN A 57 -8.71 -0.70 -10.03
N LYS A 58 -10.00 -0.30 -9.92
CA LYS A 58 -11.12 -1.16 -10.31
C LYS A 58 -11.14 -1.57 -11.77
N ASP A 59 -10.55 -0.75 -12.64
CA ASP A 59 -10.42 -1.02 -14.07
C ASP A 59 -9.23 -1.94 -14.42
N GLY A 60 -8.52 -2.45 -13.41
CA GLY A 60 -7.37 -3.34 -13.57
C GLY A 60 -6.05 -2.62 -13.82
N LYS A 61 -6.02 -1.28 -13.81
CA LYS A 61 -4.75 -0.54 -13.85
C LYS A 61 -3.96 -0.75 -12.56
N ILE A 62 -2.64 -0.82 -12.70
CA ILE A 62 -1.69 -1.13 -11.64
C ILE A 62 -0.98 0.14 -11.23
N VAL A 63 -1.17 0.58 -9.99
CA VAL A 63 -0.43 1.69 -9.38
C VAL A 63 0.73 1.13 -8.60
N VAL A 64 1.94 1.60 -8.89
CA VAL A 64 3.16 1.28 -8.15
C VAL A 64 3.62 2.54 -7.45
N ALA A 65 3.82 2.45 -6.13
CA ALA A 65 4.23 3.60 -5.32
C ALA A 65 5.54 3.33 -4.57
N GLY A 66 6.27 4.41 -4.30
CA GLY A 66 7.52 4.38 -3.56
C GLY A 66 8.21 5.73 -3.63
N TYR A 67 9.52 5.74 -3.82
CA TYR A 67 10.29 6.97 -3.84
C TYR A 67 11.44 6.92 -4.85
N GLY A 68 11.90 8.09 -5.24
CA GLY A 68 13.01 8.27 -6.17
C GLY A 68 13.97 9.34 -5.68
N GLN A 69 15.23 9.18 -6.03
CA GLN A 69 16.28 10.17 -5.81
C GLN A 69 16.94 10.48 -7.16
N GLU A 70 17.03 11.76 -7.51
CA GLU A 70 17.54 12.20 -8.83
C GLU A 70 19.07 12.28 -8.87
N SER A 71 19.70 12.49 -7.72
CA SER A 71 21.16 12.57 -7.58
C SER A 71 21.57 12.24 -6.15
N LYS A 72 22.88 12.02 -5.92
CA LYS A 72 23.45 11.79 -4.58
C LYS A 72 23.16 12.89 -3.55
N VAL A 73 22.84 14.10 -4.01
CA VAL A 73 22.65 15.29 -3.14
C VAL A 73 21.21 15.80 -3.13
N SER A 74 20.32 15.24 -3.93
CA SER A 74 18.89 15.59 -3.88
C SER A 74 18.18 14.77 -2.82
N PHE A 75 17.15 15.30 -2.18
CA PHE A 75 16.31 14.53 -1.28
C PHE A 75 15.53 13.40 -2.00
N LYS A 76 15.06 12.41 -1.23
CA LYS A 76 14.14 11.36 -1.69
C LYS A 76 12.74 11.93 -1.84
N GLY A 77 12.13 11.77 -3.00
CA GLY A 77 10.78 12.26 -3.27
C GLY A 77 9.80 11.12 -3.52
N LEU A 78 8.57 11.30 -3.03
CA LEU A 78 7.42 10.47 -3.41
C LEU A 78 7.40 10.27 -4.92
N SER A 79 7.28 8.99 -5.31
CA SER A 79 7.21 8.57 -6.71
C SER A 79 6.10 7.55 -6.91
N MET A 80 5.35 7.69 -8.00
CA MET A 80 4.37 6.70 -8.43
C MET A 80 4.44 6.52 -9.94
N ALA A 81 4.12 5.31 -10.39
CA ALA A 81 3.93 4.98 -11.78
C ALA A 81 2.62 4.21 -11.94
N ARG A 82 1.95 4.35 -13.09
CA ARG A 82 0.76 3.56 -13.40
C ARG A 82 0.91 2.79 -14.69
N TYR A 83 0.49 1.53 -14.66
CA TYR A 83 0.49 0.62 -15.80
C TYR A 83 -0.92 0.16 -16.11
N LEU A 84 -1.15 -0.14 -17.38
CA LEU A 84 -2.32 -0.88 -17.83
C LEU A 84 -2.24 -2.33 -17.35
N GLN A 85 -3.35 -3.06 -17.44
CA GLN A 85 -3.42 -4.47 -17.01
C GLN A 85 -2.41 -5.38 -17.75
N ASN A 86 -2.04 -5.01 -18.98
CA ASN A 86 -1.02 -5.70 -19.77
C ASN A 86 0.42 -5.26 -19.42
N GLY A 87 0.62 -4.41 -18.41
CA GLY A 87 1.94 -3.93 -17.99
C GLY A 87 2.55 -2.83 -18.86
N GLU A 88 1.84 -2.31 -19.86
CA GLU A 88 2.26 -1.11 -20.58
C GLU A 88 2.06 0.14 -19.72
N MET A 89 2.88 1.18 -19.93
CA MET A 89 2.75 2.44 -19.21
C MET A 89 1.42 3.13 -19.54
N ASP A 90 0.68 3.58 -18.52
CA ASP A 90 -0.50 4.41 -18.72
C ASP A 90 -0.12 5.88 -18.80
N TYR A 91 0.08 6.40 -20.01
CA TYR A 91 0.52 7.79 -20.23
C TYR A 91 -0.49 8.86 -19.80
N ASP A 92 -1.75 8.51 -19.52
CA ASP A 92 -2.77 9.46 -19.03
C ASP A 92 -2.66 9.72 -17.52
N PHE A 93 -1.83 8.94 -16.81
CA PHE A 93 -1.58 9.12 -15.38
C PHE A 93 -0.51 10.18 -15.11
N GLY A 94 -0.80 11.11 -14.20
CA GLY A 94 0.19 12.08 -13.73
C GLY A 94 0.84 12.86 -14.88
N ASN A 95 2.16 12.75 -15.00
CA ASN A 95 2.94 13.26 -16.13
C ASN A 95 3.53 12.09 -16.92
N LEU A 96 2.87 11.69 -18.01
CA LEU A 96 3.32 10.60 -18.90
C LEU A 96 3.50 9.26 -18.18
N GLY A 97 2.56 8.93 -17.29
CA GLY A 97 2.55 7.68 -16.52
C GLY A 97 3.22 7.73 -15.17
N VAL A 98 3.83 8.88 -14.82
CA VAL A 98 4.65 9.02 -13.62
C VAL A 98 4.28 10.26 -12.81
N ILE A 99 4.40 10.14 -11.50
CA ILE A 99 4.44 11.24 -10.55
C ILE A 99 5.78 11.14 -9.83
N HIS A 100 6.58 12.20 -9.86
CA HIS A 100 7.83 12.30 -9.12
C HIS A 100 7.96 13.72 -8.56
N LYS A 101 8.44 13.85 -7.30
CA LYS A 101 8.66 15.12 -6.61
C LYS A 101 7.53 16.12 -6.89
N LEU A 102 6.37 15.85 -6.30
CA LEU A 102 5.26 16.80 -6.30
C LEU A 102 5.75 18.21 -5.97
N LYS A 103 5.07 19.23 -6.50
CA LYS A 103 5.36 20.67 -6.25
C LYS A 103 5.31 21.09 -4.77
N MET A 104 5.16 20.14 -3.85
CA MET A 104 5.18 20.30 -2.41
C MET A 104 6.59 20.11 -1.83
N ASN A 105 7.58 19.65 -2.60
CA ASN A 105 8.98 19.44 -2.17
C ASN A 105 9.10 18.66 -0.84
N LEU A 106 8.30 17.62 -0.71
CA LEU A 106 8.34 16.74 0.46
C LEU A 106 9.53 15.80 0.32
N GLU A 107 10.51 15.97 1.21
CA GLU A 107 11.55 14.98 1.43
C GLU A 107 10.97 13.83 2.26
N GLY A 108 11.14 12.59 1.79
CA GLY A 108 10.63 11.42 2.48
C GLY A 108 10.42 10.22 1.57
N GLU A 109 9.72 9.24 2.10
CA GLU A 109 9.44 7.99 1.39
C GLU A 109 7.95 7.67 1.43
N VAL A 110 7.49 6.91 0.42
CA VAL A 110 6.22 6.21 0.47
C VAL A 110 6.48 4.75 0.81
N ASN A 111 5.73 4.22 1.76
CA ASN A 111 5.83 2.83 2.19
C ASN A 111 4.66 1.97 1.73
N SER A 112 3.47 2.56 1.56
CA SER A 112 2.26 1.84 1.17
C SER A 112 1.32 2.68 0.32
N VAL A 113 0.51 2.01 -0.51
CA VAL A 113 -0.52 2.62 -1.35
C VAL A 113 -1.83 1.82 -1.27
N VAL A 114 -2.97 2.51 -1.26
CA VAL A 114 -4.30 1.91 -1.33
C VAL A 114 -5.20 2.67 -2.30
N ILE A 115 -6.16 1.94 -2.87
CA ILE A 115 -7.22 2.51 -3.72
C ILE A 115 -8.51 2.59 -2.91
N GLN A 116 -9.11 3.77 -2.85
CA GLN A 116 -10.41 3.99 -2.23
C GLN A 116 -11.54 3.46 -3.10
N LYS A 117 -12.74 3.32 -2.51
CA LYS A 117 -13.95 2.85 -3.21
C LYS A 117 -14.37 3.73 -4.40
N ASP A 118 -13.87 4.95 -4.50
CA ASP A 118 -14.12 5.89 -5.60
C ASP A 118 -12.90 6.03 -6.54
N ASP A 119 -12.00 5.04 -6.54
CA ASP A 119 -10.76 4.97 -7.33
C ASP A 119 -9.71 6.05 -7.03
N LYS A 120 -9.93 6.89 -6.00
CA LYS A 120 -8.86 7.76 -5.46
C LYS A 120 -7.74 6.92 -4.87
N ILE A 121 -6.53 7.46 -4.95
CA ILE A 121 -5.30 6.78 -4.51
C ILE A 121 -4.81 7.48 -3.24
N ILE A 122 -4.55 6.74 -2.18
CA ILE A 122 -3.88 7.27 -0.98
C ILE A 122 -2.54 6.56 -0.84
N VAL A 123 -1.50 7.34 -0.62
CA VAL A 123 -0.19 6.83 -0.21
C VAL A 123 0.12 7.28 1.21
N VAL A 124 0.87 6.45 1.92
CA VAL A 124 1.40 6.76 3.24
C VAL A 124 2.89 6.45 3.30
N GLY A 125 3.59 7.20 4.14
CA GLY A 125 4.97 6.96 4.50
C GLY A 125 5.40 7.95 5.55
N TYR A 126 6.49 8.66 5.29
CA TYR A 126 6.93 9.75 6.14
C TYR A 126 7.44 10.93 5.30
N SER A 127 7.41 12.12 5.89
CA SER A 127 8.17 13.27 5.40
C SER A 127 9.12 13.82 6.46
N ILE A 128 10.20 14.47 6.03
CA ILE A 128 11.12 15.15 6.93
C ILE A 128 10.65 16.59 7.14
N SER A 129 10.41 16.94 8.40
CA SER A 129 10.03 18.28 8.82
C SER A 129 11.16 19.28 8.52
N PRO A 130 10.91 20.38 7.80
CA PRO A 130 11.95 21.35 7.49
C PRO A 130 12.40 22.16 8.71
N THR A 131 11.65 22.11 9.81
CA THR A 131 11.94 22.88 11.03
C THR A 131 12.60 22.05 12.11
N THR A 132 12.18 20.81 12.31
CA THR A 132 12.69 19.93 13.38
C THR A 132 13.64 18.85 12.85
N ASN A 133 13.63 18.59 11.54
CA ASN A 133 14.33 17.46 10.91
C ASN A 133 13.85 16.08 11.41
N ASN A 134 12.63 16.04 11.96
CA ASN A 134 11.96 14.79 12.36
C ASN A 134 11.26 14.15 11.17
N GLU A 135 11.12 12.83 11.24
CA GLU A 135 10.27 12.07 10.32
C GLU A 135 8.83 12.13 10.88
N GLU A 136 7.85 12.49 10.05
CA GLU A 136 6.46 12.63 10.46
C GLU A 136 5.57 11.76 9.56
N ILE A 137 4.53 11.12 10.11
CA ILE A 137 3.60 10.30 9.32
C ILE A 137 2.89 11.20 8.30
N THR A 138 3.04 10.86 7.03
CA THR A 138 2.53 11.68 5.94
C THR A 138 1.65 10.88 4.99
N LEU A 139 0.47 11.42 4.71
CA LEU A 139 -0.46 10.89 3.71
C LEU A 139 -0.65 11.89 2.59
N VAL A 140 -0.69 11.39 1.35
CA VAL A 140 -1.08 12.19 0.19
C VAL A 140 -2.21 11.48 -0.54
N ARG A 141 -3.29 12.21 -0.83
CA ARG A 141 -4.38 11.70 -1.67
C ARG A 141 -4.34 12.26 -3.08
N PHE A 142 -4.58 11.38 -4.03
CA PHE A 142 -4.72 11.68 -5.45
C PHE A 142 -6.10 11.26 -5.95
N THR A 143 -6.58 11.99 -6.94
CA THR A 143 -7.66 11.57 -7.82
C THR A 143 -7.27 10.27 -8.56
N GLU A 144 -8.26 9.62 -9.16
CA GLU A 144 -8.08 8.41 -9.94
C GLU A 144 -7.00 8.53 -11.02
N ASN A 145 -6.72 9.72 -11.57
CA ASN A 145 -5.71 9.94 -12.64
C ASN A 145 -4.40 10.58 -12.12
N GLY A 146 -4.15 10.54 -10.82
CA GLY A 146 -2.87 10.95 -10.25
C GLY A 146 -2.70 12.45 -10.04
N LYS A 147 -3.76 13.27 -10.21
CA LYS A 147 -3.73 14.66 -9.72
C LYS A 147 -3.97 14.69 -8.22
N VAL A 148 -3.26 15.53 -7.48
CA VAL A 148 -3.47 15.72 -6.03
C VAL A 148 -4.92 16.13 -5.76
N ASP A 149 -5.60 15.42 -4.86
CA ASP A 149 -6.96 15.72 -4.45
C ASP A 149 -6.95 16.79 -3.35
N LYS A 150 -7.26 18.04 -3.74
CA LYS A 150 -7.23 19.18 -2.82
C LYS A 150 -8.34 19.17 -1.76
N SER A 151 -9.29 18.24 -1.82
CA SER A 151 -10.35 18.11 -0.81
C SER A 151 -9.92 17.32 0.43
N PHE A 152 -8.72 16.71 0.41
CA PHE A 152 -8.19 15.90 1.50
C PHE A 152 -7.22 16.69 2.37
N GLY A 153 -7.40 16.68 3.69
CA GLY A 153 -6.53 17.35 4.65
C GLY A 153 -6.20 18.79 4.22
N ASN A 154 -4.92 19.15 4.32
CA ASN A 154 -4.41 20.42 3.83
C ASN A 154 -4.04 20.32 2.33
N LYS A 155 -5.04 20.51 1.45
CA LYS A 155 -4.86 20.56 -0.01
C LYS A 155 -4.22 19.30 -0.62
N GLY A 156 -4.60 18.14 -0.10
CA GLY A 156 -4.17 16.81 -0.52
C GLY A 156 -3.13 16.16 0.40
N LEU A 157 -2.68 16.86 1.44
CA LEU A 157 -1.61 16.44 2.34
C LEU A 157 -2.10 16.40 3.78
N ILE A 158 -1.72 15.33 4.48
CA ILE A 158 -1.76 15.24 5.94
C ILE A 158 -0.34 14.99 6.40
N VAL A 159 0.06 15.71 7.45
CA VAL A 159 1.28 15.46 8.22
C VAL A 159 0.83 15.34 9.66
N THR A 160 1.13 14.21 10.31
CA THR A 160 0.72 13.92 11.69
C THR A 160 1.96 13.82 12.57
N GLU A 161 2.13 14.82 13.41
CA GLU A 161 3.11 14.85 14.49
C GLU A 161 2.47 14.18 15.72
N ILE A 162 3.11 13.10 16.21
CA ILE A 162 2.61 12.33 17.37
C ILE A 162 3.46 12.63 18.60
N SER A 163 4.77 12.69 18.41
CA SER A 163 5.72 13.12 19.43
C SER A 163 6.66 14.17 18.84
N SER A 164 7.64 14.61 19.65
CA SER A 164 8.68 15.52 19.19
C SER A 164 9.86 14.79 18.52
N GLU A 165 9.66 13.54 18.11
CA GLU A 165 10.70 12.64 17.62
C GLU A 165 10.29 12.04 16.26
N LYS A 166 10.65 10.78 15.99
CA LYS A 166 10.44 10.14 14.69
C LYS A 166 9.14 9.36 14.62
N GLU A 167 8.40 9.56 13.55
CA GLU A 167 7.26 8.75 13.17
C GLU A 167 7.30 8.32 11.70
N VAL A 168 6.93 7.07 11.46
CA VAL A 168 6.87 6.51 10.10
C VAL A 168 5.58 5.73 9.95
N GLY A 169 4.78 6.09 8.94
CA GLY A 169 3.66 5.26 8.48
C GLY A 169 4.18 4.15 7.58
N GLU A 170 3.80 2.91 7.88
CA GLU A 170 4.35 1.72 7.20
C GLU A 170 3.29 1.04 6.32
N SER A 171 2.04 1.00 6.76
CA SER A 171 0.94 0.41 6.00
C SER A 171 -0.38 1.14 6.29
N ILE A 172 -1.32 1.02 5.36
CA ILE A 172 -2.61 1.72 5.37
C ILE A 172 -3.73 0.76 4.97
N ALA A 173 -4.85 0.83 5.65
CA ALA A 173 -6.07 0.11 5.32
C ALA A 173 -7.29 1.03 5.41
N ILE A 174 -8.33 0.74 4.61
CA ILE A 174 -9.56 1.53 4.56
C ILE A 174 -10.71 0.69 5.11
N GLN A 175 -11.35 1.19 6.17
CA GLN A 175 -12.52 0.56 6.76
C GLN A 175 -13.74 0.65 5.82
N PRO A 176 -14.75 -0.24 5.94
CA PRO A 176 -15.92 -0.23 5.08
C PRO A 176 -16.70 1.09 5.05
N ASP A 177 -16.62 1.88 6.13
CA ASP A 177 -17.23 3.19 6.30
C ASP A 177 -16.40 4.35 5.73
N GLY A 178 -15.24 4.06 5.11
CA GLY A 178 -14.37 5.04 4.48
C GLY A 178 -13.29 5.62 5.41
N LYS A 179 -13.28 5.26 6.70
CA LYS A 179 -12.18 5.66 7.60
C LYS A 179 -10.86 5.03 7.17
N ILE A 180 -9.78 5.78 7.36
CA ILE A 180 -8.44 5.42 6.95
C ILE A 180 -7.63 5.09 8.20
N VAL A 181 -7.08 3.89 8.29
CA VAL A 181 -6.22 3.47 9.39
C VAL A 181 -4.81 3.29 8.88
N VAL A 182 -3.86 4.01 9.48
CA VAL A 182 -2.43 3.86 9.25
C VAL A 182 -1.84 3.10 10.43
N VAL A 183 -0.93 2.17 10.14
CA VAL A 183 -0.05 1.56 11.14
C VAL A 183 1.38 1.97 10.85
N GLY A 184 2.19 2.06 11.90
CA GLY A 184 3.60 2.30 11.77
C GLY A 184 4.31 2.29 13.11
N THR A 185 5.31 3.15 13.23
CA THR A 185 6.15 3.28 14.42
C THR A 185 6.23 4.74 14.84
N THR A 186 6.16 5.00 16.14
CA THR A 186 6.48 6.31 16.73
C THR A 186 7.57 6.14 17.78
N GLN A 187 8.50 7.09 17.83
CA GLN A 187 9.45 7.16 18.93
C GLN A 187 8.75 7.80 20.14
N HIS A 188 8.61 7.03 21.19
CA HIS A 188 7.98 7.43 22.45
C HIS A 188 8.94 7.04 23.59
N ASN A 189 9.63 8.05 24.12
CA ASN A 189 10.85 7.88 24.92
C ASN A 189 10.72 6.83 26.04
N PRO A 190 11.70 5.91 26.20
CA PRO A 190 13.02 5.88 25.52
C PRO A 190 13.08 5.01 24.25
N SER A 191 11.94 4.47 23.77
CA SER A 191 11.93 3.45 22.73
C SER A 191 11.06 3.84 21.52
N PHE A 192 10.88 2.89 20.61
CA PHE A 192 9.91 2.95 19.53
C PHE A 192 8.74 2.04 19.87
N ASP A 193 7.53 2.55 19.68
CA ASP A 193 6.29 1.85 19.94
C ASP A 193 5.48 1.70 18.65
N ILE A 194 4.61 0.68 18.62
CA ILE A 194 3.65 0.53 17.52
C ILE A 194 2.63 1.64 17.64
N VAL A 195 2.35 2.31 16.52
CA VAL A 195 1.30 3.33 16.45
C VAL A 195 0.26 3.00 15.40
N LEU A 196 -1.00 3.21 15.75
CA LEU A 196 -2.11 3.27 14.81
C LEU A 196 -2.68 4.67 14.83
N VAL A 197 -2.93 5.23 13.65
CA VAL A 197 -3.59 6.53 13.49
C VAL A 197 -4.81 6.34 12.60
N ARG A 198 -5.96 6.83 13.04
CA ARG A 198 -7.19 6.79 12.24
C ARG A 198 -7.65 8.17 11.84
N TYR A 199 -8.01 8.30 10.57
CA TYR A 199 -8.60 9.48 9.97
C TYR A 199 -10.00 9.18 9.44
N ASP A 200 -10.83 10.22 9.34
CA ASP A 200 -12.04 10.20 8.55
C ASP A 200 -11.74 10.21 7.03
N GLU A 201 -12.77 10.15 6.20
CA GLU A 201 -12.63 10.15 4.74
C GLU A 201 -12.08 11.47 4.18
N TYR A 202 -12.05 12.56 4.96
CA TYR A 202 -11.54 13.87 4.56
C TYR A 202 -10.12 14.13 5.09
N GLY A 203 -9.59 13.23 5.93
CA GLY A 203 -8.25 13.35 6.48
C GLY A 203 -8.16 14.00 7.86
N ASN A 204 -9.27 14.19 8.56
CA ASN A 204 -9.25 14.64 9.96
C ASN A 204 -9.05 13.44 10.88
N LEU A 205 -8.31 13.61 11.99
CA LEU A 205 -8.18 12.56 13.01
C LEU A 205 -9.55 12.18 13.56
N ASP A 206 -9.80 10.87 13.71
CA ASP A 206 -11.04 10.36 14.26
C ASP A 206 -11.01 10.38 15.81
N PRO A 207 -11.76 11.28 16.48
CA PRO A 207 -11.70 11.39 17.94
C PRO A 207 -12.23 10.14 18.67
N TYR A 208 -12.90 9.22 17.99
CA TYR A 208 -13.45 7.98 18.57
C TYR A 208 -12.52 6.77 18.43
N PHE A 209 -11.30 6.95 17.91
CA PHE A 209 -10.27 5.92 17.85
C PHE A 209 -9.18 6.20 18.87
N GLY A 210 -8.93 5.27 19.80
CA GLY A 210 -7.95 5.46 20.87
C GLY A 210 -8.10 6.81 21.58
N ILE A 211 -7.00 7.54 21.70
CA ILE A 211 -6.97 8.90 22.26
C ILE A 211 -6.78 9.88 21.11
N GLY A 212 -7.83 10.61 20.74
CA GLY A 212 -7.75 11.66 19.73
C GLY A 212 -7.39 11.18 18.32
N GLY A 213 -7.70 9.93 17.98
CA GLY A 213 -7.35 9.33 16.69
C GLY A 213 -6.10 8.47 16.71
N ILE A 214 -5.44 8.34 17.86
CA ILE A 214 -4.13 7.71 17.97
C ILE A 214 -4.17 6.59 19.03
N VAL A 215 -3.54 5.47 18.70
CA VAL A 215 -3.25 4.36 19.63
C VAL A 215 -1.75 4.12 19.60
N ILE A 216 -1.11 4.16 20.77
CA ILE A 216 0.29 3.77 20.95
C ILE A 216 0.28 2.50 21.79
N THR A 217 0.99 1.46 21.35
CA THR A 217 1.11 0.18 22.05
C THR A 217 2.56 -0.13 22.35
N ASP A 218 2.94 -0.01 23.61
CA ASP A 218 4.19 -0.52 24.20
C ASP A 218 3.94 -1.96 24.69
N ILE A 219 4.73 -2.91 24.20
CA ILE A 219 4.59 -4.32 24.55
C ILE A 219 5.45 -4.70 25.76
N ASN A 220 6.68 -4.18 25.86
CA ASN A 220 7.66 -4.62 26.87
C ASN A 220 8.81 -3.64 27.13
N SER A 221 8.61 -2.35 26.83
CA SER A 221 9.60 -1.27 26.91
C SER A 221 10.83 -1.45 26.00
N GLY A 222 10.84 -2.53 25.20
CA GLY A 222 11.74 -2.74 24.09
C GLY A 222 11.28 -1.96 22.86
N LEU A 223 11.94 -2.21 21.73
CA LEU A 223 11.54 -1.61 20.45
C LEU A 223 10.43 -2.45 19.82
N ASP A 224 9.31 -1.79 19.53
CA ASP A 224 8.11 -2.35 18.91
C ASP A 224 7.84 -1.60 17.60
N ILE A 225 7.73 -2.33 16.49
CA ILE A 225 7.58 -1.78 15.13
C ILE A 225 6.36 -2.40 14.46
N GLY A 226 5.40 -1.56 14.05
CA GLY A 226 4.27 -1.98 13.22
C GLY A 226 4.64 -1.95 11.74
N LYS A 227 4.26 -2.98 10.97
CA LYS A 227 4.65 -3.12 9.56
C LYS A 227 3.50 -3.24 8.58
N SER A 228 2.50 -4.06 8.88
CA SER A 228 1.34 -4.26 7.99
C SER A 228 0.05 -4.35 8.79
N ILE A 229 -1.05 -3.92 8.18
CA ILE A 229 -2.39 -3.92 8.77
C ILE A 229 -3.41 -4.48 7.79
N VAL A 230 -4.31 -5.33 8.30
CA VAL A 230 -5.51 -5.78 7.58
C VAL A 230 -6.75 -5.62 8.45
N ILE A 231 -7.90 -5.49 7.80
CA ILE A 231 -9.19 -5.30 8.47
C ILE A 231 -10.04 -6.54 8.26
N GLN A 232 -10.38 -7.22 9.35
CA GLN A 232 -11.26 -8.38 9.32
C GLN A 232 -12.70 -7.99 8.98
N SER A 233 -13.50 -8.96 8.53
CA SER A 233 -14.89 -8.74 8.11
C SER A 233 -15.81 -8.19 9.22
N ASP A 234 -15.46 -8.42 10.49
CA ASP A 234 -16.15 -7.90 11.67
C ASP A 234 -15.65 -6.51 12.11
N GLY A 235 -14.73 -5.91 11.35
CA GLY A 235 -14.17 -4.59 11.59
C GLY A 235 -12.96 -4.57 12.54
N LYS A 236 -12.52 -5.73 13.07
CA LYS A 236 -11.28 -5.82 13.85
C LYS A 236 -10.06 -5.57 12.98
N LEU A 237 -9.00 -5.06 13.59
CA LEU A 237 -7.73 -4.74 12.94
C LEU A 237 -6.69 -5.78 13.33
N ILE A 238 -6.00 -6.38 12.37
CA ILE A 238 -4.80 -7.19 12.63
C ILE A 238 -3.59 -6.39 12.20
N VAL A 239 -2.66 -6.20 13.12
CA VAL A 239 -1.36 -5.60 12.87
C VAL A 239 -0.28 -6.66 12.99
N SER A 240 0.67 -6.66 12.05
CA SER A 240 1.91 -7.43 12.17
C SER A 240 3.10 -6.51 12.33
N GLY A 241 4.14 -7.05 12.94
CA GLY A 241 5.34 -6.30 13.22
C GLY A 241 6.41 -7.09 13.95
N PHE A 242 7.29 -6.37 14.63
CA PHE A 242 8.34 -6.96 15.46
C PHE A 242 8.38 -6.32 16.83
N THR A 243 8.74 -7.13 17.83
CA THR A 243 9.09 -6.66 19.17
C THR A 243 10.49 -7.14 19.53
N TYR A 244 11.24 -6.32 20.28
CA TYR A 244 12.58 -6.64 20.75
C TYR A 244 12.57 -7.01 22.24
N VAL A 245 12.68 -8.30 22.53
CA VAL A 245 12.64 -8.85 23.90
C VAL A 245 13.93 -9.63 24.16
N GLY A 246 14.55 -9.45 25.33
CA GLY A 246 15.64 -10.32 25.78
C GLY A 246 16.81 -10.43 24.79
N ASN A 247 17.16 -9.32 24.13
CA ASN A 247 18.19 -9.22 23.08
C ASN A 247 17.87 -9.90 21.73
N LYS A 248 16.59 -10.05 21.39
CA LYS A 248 16.16 -10.72 20.17
C LYS A 248 14.87 -10.13 19.61
N PHE A 249 14.75 -10.11 18.28
CA PHE A 249 13.51 -9.77 17.59
C PHE A 249 12.56 -10.97 17.50
N PHE A 250 11.29 -10.72 17.77
CA PHE A 250 10.19 -11.67 17.60
C PHE A 250 9.20 -11.12 16.59
N MET A 251 8.57 -12.00 15.82
CA MET A 251 7.41 -11.64 15.02
C MET A 251 6.24 -11.42 15.98
N THR A 252 5.52 -10.33 15.81
CA THR A 252 4.37 -9.99 16.66
C THR A 252 3.13 -9.79 15.82
N LEU A 253 2.01 -10.34 16.27
CA LEU A 253 0.68 -9.98 15.79
C LEU A 253 -0.10 -9.31 16.92
N LEU A 254 -0.80 -8.23 16.61
CA LEU A 254 -1.72 -7.56 17.53
C LEU A 254 -3.10 -7.54 16.89
N ARG A 255 -4.14 -7.79 17.68
CA ARG A 255 -5.52 -7.59 17.24
C ARG A 255 -6.17 -6.48 18.05
N TYR A 256 -6.76 -5.53 17.34
CA TYR A 256 -7.54 -4.45 17.91
C TYR A 256 -9.00 -4.59 17.52
N ASP A 257 -9.91 -4.10 18.36
CA ASP A 257 -11.28 -3.84 17.98
C ASP A 257 -11.37 -2.70 16.95
N SER A 258 -12.58 -2.44 16.46
CA SER A 258 -12.82 -1.39 15.48
C SER A 258 -12.60 0.03 16.03
N ASN A 259 -12.30 0.23 17.31
CA ASN A 259 -12.05 1.55 17.92
C ASN A 259 -10.61 1.67 18.46
N GLY A 260 -9.76 0.68 18.21
CA GLY A 260 -8.34 0.72 18.54
C GLY A 260 -7.99 0.18 19.93
N ASN A 261 -8.91 -0.48 20.62
CA ASN A 261 -8.58 -1.20 21.85
C ASN A 261 -8.04 -2.59 21.52
N LEU A 262 -7.02 -3.07 22.23
CA LEU A 262 -6.56 -4.46 22.07
C LEU A 262 -7.70 -5.44 22.38
N ASP A 263 -7.89 -6.43 21.51
CA ASP A 263 -8.90 -7.47 21.67
C ASP A 263 -8.37 -8.58 22.60
N PRO A 264 -8.85 -8.69 23.85
CA PRO A 264 -8.34 -9.64 24.81
C PRO A 264 -8.61 -11.11 24.43
N THR A 265 -9.43 -11.36 23.41
CA THR A 265 -9.74 -12.71 22.91
C THR A 265 -8.72 -13.22 21.88
N PHE A 266 -7.68 -12.44 21.55
CA PHE A 266 -6.61 -12.82 20.64
C PHE A 266 -5.30 -13.03 21.38
N GLY A 267 -4.69 -14.21 21.25
CA GLY A 267 -3.41 -14.50 21.90
C GLY A 267 -3.45 -14.24 23.41
N GLU A 268 -2.41 -13.58 23.92
CA GLU A 268 -2.35 -13.07 25.28
C GLU A 268 -2.72 -11.58 25.28
N SER A 269 -3.92 -11.26 25.74
CA SER A 269 -4.43 -9.87 25.86
C SER A 269 -4.37 -9.05 24.57
N GLY A 270 -4.60 -9.68 23.42
CA GLY A 270 -4.55 -9.03 22.10
C GLY A 270 -3.24 -9.20 21.36
N ILE A 271 -2.25 -9.90 21.93
CA ILE A 271 -0.89 -9.97 21.40
C ILE A 271 -0.44 -11.43 21.23
N VAL A 272 0.20 -11.73 20.11
CA VAL A 272 0.90 -12.99 19.86
C VAL A 272 2.35 -12.68 19.53
N ILE A 273 3.29 -13.23 20.31
CA ILE A 273 4.74 -13.09 20.10
C ILE A 273 5.31 -14.44 19.68
N THR A 274 5.94 -14.50 18.51
CA THR A 274 6.47 -15.74 17.92
C THR A 274 7.96 -15.63 17.65
N ASP A 275 8.72 -16.59 18.16
CA ASP A 275 10.15 -16.71 17.87
C ASP A 275 10.37 -17.29 16.47
N ILE A 276 10.86 -16.46 15.56
CA ILE A 276 11.26 -16.85 14.21
C ILE A 276 12.79 -16.84 14.03
N ASN A 277 13.51 -17.21 15.10
CA ASN A 277 14.96 -17.22 15.19
C ASN A 277 15.61 -15.85 14.98
N GLY A 278 14.99 -14.78 15.51
CA GLY A 278 15.57 -13.43 15.49
C GLY A 278 15.55 -12.75 14.13
N ARG A 279 14.86 -13.33 13.14
CA ARG A 279 14.77 -12.78 11.80
C ARG A 279 13.81 -11.58 11.78
N ARG A 280 14.20 -10.54 11.04
CA ARG A 280 13.37 -9.38 10.72
C ARG A 280 13.47 -9.03 9.24
N GLY A 281 12.47 -8.34 8.70
CA GLY A 281 12.40 -7.99 7.28
C GLY A 281 11.12 -7.23 6.96
N ARG A 282 10.82 -7.08 5.66
CA ARG A 282 9.47 -6.67 5.25
C ARG A 282 8.46 -7.73 5.68
N MET A 283 7.31 -7.27 6.15
CA MET A 283 6.17 -8.08 6.51
C MET A 283 4.97 -7.57 5.74
N ASP A 284 4.14 -8.49 5.31
CA ASP A 284 2.84 -8.19 4.76
C ASP A 284 1.81 -9.17 5.33
N LEU A 285 0.57 -8.72 5.40
CA LEU A 285 -0.57 -9.49 5.88
C LEU A 285 -1.61 -9.60 4.78
N ALA A 286 -2.13 -10.81 4.61
CA ALA A 286 -3.31 -11.04 3.80
C ALA A 286 -4.28 -11.91 4.62
N LEU A 287 -5.57 -11.57 4.55
CA LEU A 287 -6.61 -12.40 5.13
C LEU A 287 -6.93 -13.57 4.20
N GLN A 288 -7.10 -14.74 4.79
CA GLN A 288 -7.66 -15.91 4.13
C GLN A 288 -9.17 -15.73 3.90
N ASN A 289 -9.75 -16.58 3.04
CA ASN A 289 -11.19 -16.54 2.73
C ASN A 289 -12.08 -16.73 3.97
N ASP A 290 -11.58 -17.37 5.04
CA ASP A 290 -12.30 -17.52 6.30
C ASP A 290 -12.12 -16.33 7.26
N GLY A 291 -11.44 -15.27 6.81
CA GLY A 291 -11.22 -14.02 7.54
C GLY A 291 -10.08 -14.07 8.56
N LYS A 292 -9.21 -15.08 8.51
CA LYS A 292 -8.04 -15.22 9.37
C LYS A 292 -6.73 -14.80 8.71
#